data_AF-A0A3D1PEE1-F1
#
_entry.id   AF-A0A3D1PEE1-F1
#
_cell.length_a   1.000
_cell.length_b   1.000
_cell.length_c   1.000
_cell.angle_alpha   90.00
_cell.angle_beta   90.00
_cell.angle_gamma   90.00
#
_symmetry.space_group_name_H-M   'P 1'
#
loop_
_entity.id
_entity.type
_entity.pdbx_description
1 polymer ?
#
loop_
_entity_poly.entity_id
_entity_poly.type
_entity_poly.pdbx_seq_one_letter_code
_entity_poly.pdbx_strand_id
1 'polypeptide(L)'
;MKSQDFNKSYQKPEASEANIGDTAEKISLNQTQNISDIDALVQEVRQKVYPCIFNQCGKMRLLGLYQQIDLHDIYTDVNILEQISSRRRLEIADLHKVSVADELERPGLGGIGEQRMTGLAAVKQYSKLMVLGKPGSGKTTFLKHIAIQCISGNFQPHLVPIFITLKNLAESKECSSLLQYINQSFNACNILDNSISENLLARGRALILLDGLDEVMEADEARILKELSNICTRFGANKFIVSCRIAAKEYTLKNFTEVGLTH
;
A
#
# COMPACT_ATOMS: atom_id res chain seq x y z
N MET A 1 -9.33 -25.27 81.69
CA MET A 1 -9.04 -25.21 80.22
C MET A 1 -9.21 -23.75 79.81
N LYS A 2 -8.19 -22.90 79.93
CA LYS A 2 -7.09 -22.58 78.99
C LYS A 2 -7.58 -22.24 77.56
N SER A 3 -7.45 -20.95 77.20
CA SER A 3 -6.70 -20.39 76.05
C SER A 3 -7.26 -18.99 75.74
N GLN A 4 -6.66 -17.90 76.24
CA GLN A 4 -5.51 -17.14 75.70
C GLN A 4 -5.85 -16.19 74.55
N ASP A 5 -5.63 -14.91 74.84
CA ASP A 5 -5.68 -13.71 74.00
C ASP A 5 -4.76 -13.79 72.76
N PHE A 6 -5.20 -13.19 71.65
CA PHE A 6 -4.28 -12.60 70.66
C PHE A 6 -4.94 -11.37 70.00
N ASN A 7 -4.55 -10.20 70.49
CA ASN A 7 -4.78 -8.90 69.90
C ASN A 7 -3.85 -8.76 68.68
N LYS A 8 -4.40 -8.63 67.46
CA LYS A 8 -3.62 -8.32 66.24
C LYS A 8 -4.10 -7.00 65.66
N SER A 9 -3.27 -5.99 65.85
CA SER A 9 -3.33 -4.67 65.21
C SER A 9 -3.33 -4.80 63.69
N TYR A 10 -4.41 -4.36 63.05
CA TYR A 10 -4.45 -4.11 61.61
C TYR A 10 -3.73 -2.79 61.34
N GLN A 11 -2.51 -2.86 60.81
CA GLN A 11 -1.85 -1.73 60.15
C GLN A 11 -2.49 -1.52 58.77
N LYS A 12 -2.91 -0.28 58.49
CA LYS A 12 -3.30 0.19 57.15
C LYS A 12 -2.12 -0.02 56.19
N PRO A 13 -2.34 -0.52 54.95
CA PRO A 13 -1.33 -0.38 53.91
C PRO A 13 -1.27 1.10 53.51
N GLU A 14 -0.09 1.70 53.63
CA GLU A 14 0.22 2.97 52.98
C GLU A 14 0.05 2.78 51.48
N ALA A 15 -0.92 3.47 50.90
CA ALA A 15 -0.99 3.65 49.46
C ALA A 15 0.20 4.53 49.07
N SER A 16 1.21 3.95 48.44
CA SER A 16 2.14 4.73 47.64
C SER A 16 1.34 5.38 46.52
N GLU A 17 1.18 6.70 46.58
CA GLU A 17 0.75 7.51 45.45
C GLU A 17 1.80 7.36 44.35
N ALA A 18 1.62 6.34 43.50
CA ALA A 18 2.37 6.19 42.28
C ALA A 18 2.08 7.43 41.42
N ASN A 19 3.14 8.09 41.01
CA ASN A 19 3.18 9.37 40.32
C ASN A 19 2.53 9.26 38.92
N ILE A 20 1.21 9.43 38.84
CA ILE A 20 0.43 9.31 37.58
C ILE A 20 0.86 10.40 36.57
N GLY A 21 1.30 11.58 37.04
CA GLY A 21 1.78 12.68 36.19
C GLY A 21 3.12 12.39 35.48
N ASP A 22 4.06 11.76 36.18
CA ASP A 22 5.42 11.46 35.70
C ASP A 22 5.44 10.34 34.64
N THR A 23 4.42 9.47 34.68
CA THR A 23 4.26 8.35 33.74
C THR A 23 3.67 8.82 32.41
N ALA A 24 2.71 9.75 32.44
CA ALA A 24 2.10 10.34 31.24
C ALA A 24 3.08 11.25 30.47
N GLU A 25 3.92 12.01 31.17
CA GLU A 25 4.97 12.82 30.54
C GLU A 25 6.05 11.94 29.90
N LYS A 26 6.51 10.88 30.56
CA LYS A 26 7.48 9.93 29.98
C LYS A 26 6.95 9.18 28.77
N ILE A 27 5.67 8.78 28.78
CA ILE A 27 5.02 8.16 27.61
C ILE A 27 4.94 9.16 26.45
N SER A 28 4.57 10.41 26.72
CA SER A 28 4.46 11.47 25.70
C SER A 28 5.83 11.82 25.10
N LEU A 29 6.87 11.93 25.94
CA LEU A 29 8.25 12.17 25.52
C LEU A 29 8.80 11.02 24.66
N ASN A 30 8.59 9.76 25.08
CA ASN A 30 9.05 8.59 24.33
C ASN A 30 8.31 8.41 22.99
N GLN A 31 7.01 8.73 22.92
CA GLN A 31 6.25 8.71 21.68
C GLN A 31 6.73 9.81 20.72
N THR A 32 6.97 11.01 21.24
CA THR A 32 7.47 12.15 20.43
C THR A 32 8.88 11.88 19.90
N GLN A 33 9.77 11.31 20.71
CA GLN A 33 11.11 10.89 20.29
C GLN A 33 11.03 9.78 19.23
N ASN A 34 10.24 8.72 19.44
CA ASN A 34 10.09 7.65 18.46
C ASN A 34 9.51 8.11 17.11
N ILE A 35 8.61 9.09 17.12
CA ILE A 35 8.04 9.69 15.90
C ILE A 35 9.10 10.54 15.19
N SER A 36 9.85 11.37 15.94
CA SER A 36 10.96 12.16 15.41
C SER A 36 12.04 11.26 14.78
N ASP A 37 12.34 10.12 15.40
CA ASP A 37 13.35 9.18 14.92
C ASP A 37 12.95 8.51 13.60
N ILE A 38 11.66 8.15 13.44
CA ILE A 38 11.21 7.57 12.17
C ILE A 38 11.14 8.62 11.05
N ASP A 39 10.81 9.86 11.35
CA ASP A 39 10.82 10.93 10.35
C ASP A 39 12.24 11.22 9.85
N ALA A 40 13.22 11.24 10.74
CA ALA A 40 14.63 11.35 10.37
C ALA A 40 15.07 10.17 9.47
N LEU A 41 14.70 8.94 9.84
CA LEU A 41 15.00 7.75 9.04
C LEU A 41 14.35 7.81 7.66
N VAL A 42 13.08 8.24 7.58
CA VAL A 42 12.37 8.41 6.30
C VAL A 42 13.11 9.42 5.42
N GLN A 43 13.54 10.56 5.96
CA GLN A 43 14.28 11.55 5.16
C GLN A 43 15.64 11.02 4.70
N GLU A 44 16.40 10.36 5.56
CA GLU A 44 17.68 9.74 5.19
C GLU A 44 17.50 8.72 4.06
N VAL A 45 16.53 7.82 4.20
CA VAL A 45 16.25 6.80 3.19
C VAL A 45 15.81 7.44 1.89
N ARG A 46 14.93 8.44 1.92
CA ARG A 46 14.49 9.18 0.73
C ARG A 46 15.66 9.78 -0.04
N GLN A 47 16.63 10.39 0.65
CA GLN A 47 17.83 10.93 0.01
C GLN A 47 18.63 9.84 -0.72
N LYS A 48 18.80 8.67 -0.09
CA LYS A 48 19.52 7.53 -0.67
C LYS A 48 18.78 6.90 -1.84
N VAL A 49 17.45 6.73 -1.75
CA VAL A 49 16.66 6.09 -2.82
C VAL A 49 16.26 7.02 -3.95
N TYR A 50 16.37 8.35 -3.77
CA TYR A 50 15.98 9.35 -4.78
C TYR A 50 16.56 9.07 -6.18
N PRO A 51 17.88 8.84 -6.34
CA PRO A 51 18.45 8.57 -7.66
C PRO A 51 17.91 7.29 -8.30
N CYS A 52 17.65 6.25 -7.50
CA CYS A 52 17.07 4.99 -7.98
C CYS A 52 15.66 5.19 -8.53
N ILE A 53 14.78 5.79 -7.72
CA ILE A 53 13.37 6.02 -8.10
C ILE A 53 13.31 6.96 -9.30
N PHE A 54 14.10 8.02 -9.30
CA PHE A 54 14.15 8.95 -10.43
C PHE A 54 14.63 8.27 -11.72
N ASN A 55 15.64 7.40 -11.65
CA ASN A 55 16.10 6.65 -12.82
C ASN A 55 15.09 5.62 -13.32
N GLN A 56 14.42 4.91 -12.41
CA GLN A 56 13.43 3.88 -12.74
C GLN A 56 12.10 4.46 -13.25
N CYS A 57 11.68 5.60 -12.70
CA CYS A 57 10.36 6.18 -12.92
C CYS A 57 10.38 7.48 -13.75
N GLY A 58 11.45 8.27 -13.68
CA GLY A 58 11.55 9.60 -14.32
C GLY A 58 11.88 9.56 -15.81
N LYS A 59 12.47 8.47 -16.31
CA LYS A 59 12.69 8.27 -17.75
C LYS A 59 11.47 7.59 -18.37
N MET A 60 10.45 8.37 -18.71
CA MET A 60 9.30 7.84 -19.46
C MET A 60 9.59 7.90 -20.96
N ARG A 61 9.54 6.76 -21.65
CA ARG A 61 9.51 6.73 -23.12
C ARG A 61 8.08 7.06 -23.55
N LEU A 62 7.79 8.34 -23.79
CA LEU A 62 6.62 8.70 -24.59
C LEU A 62 6.94 8.35 -26.04
N LEU A 63 5.99 7.70 -26.74
CA LEU A 63 6.12 7.35 -28.16
C LEU A 63 6.59 8.58 -28.98
N GLY A 64 7.86 8.56 -29.40
CA GLY A 64 8.41 9.50 -30.38
C GLY A 64 9.06 10.80 -29.86
N LEU A 65 9.09 11.08 -28.55
CA LEU A 65 9.71 12.31 -28.03
C LEU A 65 10.74 12.02 -26.94
N TYR A 66 12.02 12.28 -27.25
CA TYR A 66 13.12 12.30 -26.28
C TYR A 66 13.13 13.63 -25.52
N GLN A 67 12.21 13.82 -24.58
CA GLN A 67 12.30 14.93 -23.64
C GLN A 67 12.09 14.44 -22.21
N GLN A 68 12.98 14.87 -21.32
CA GLN A 68 12.77 14.81 -19.88
C GLN A 68 11.63 15.77 -19.58
N ILE A 69 10.41 15.25 -19.41
CA ILE A 69 9.27 16.10 -19.08
C ILE A 69 9.25 16.27 -17.57
N ASP A 70 9.32 17.53 -17.13
CA ASP A 70 8.99 17.92 -15.76
C ASP A 70 7.58 17.42 -15.45
N LEU A 71 7.49 16.47 -14.52
CA LEU A 71 6.26 15.73 -14.20
C LEU A 71 5.13 16.58 -13.59
N HIS A 72 5.29 17.91 -13.59
CA HIS A 72 4.30 18.88 -13.16
C HIS A 72 3.13 18.98 -14.15
N ASP A 73 3.36 18.74 -15.45
CA ASP A 73 2.36 18.98 -16.50
C ASP A 73 1.84 17.73 -17.23
N ILE A 74 2.29 16.53 -16.89
CA ILE A 74 1.66 15.29 -17.42
C ILE A 74 0.47 14.96 -16.52
N TYR A 75 -0.52 15.81 -16.67
CA TYR A 75 -1.88 15.58 -16.26
C TYR A 75 -2.51 14.57 -17.22
N THR A 76 -2.99 13.47 -16.66
CA THR A 76 -4.30 12.98 -17.10
C THR A 76 -5.17 13.10 -15.88
N ASP A 77 -6.32 13.76 -16.04
CA ASP A 77 -7.45 13.62 -15.15
C ASP A 77 -7.82 12.15 -15.14
N VAL A 78 -7.11 11.38 -14.33
CA VAL A 78 -7.49 10.03 -14.06
C VAL A 78 -8.71 10.15 -13.17
N ASN A 79 -9.87 10.16 -13.81
CA ASN A 79 -11.12 9.90 -13.12
C ASN A 79 -11.07 8.44 -12.69
N ILE A 80 -10.92 8.29 -11.38
CA ILE A 80 -11.09 7.02 -10.72
C ILE A 80 -12.58 6.80 -10.54
N LEU A 81 -13.08 5.73 -11.16
CA LEU A 81 -14.38 5.18 -10.82
C LEU A 81 -14.18 4.26 -9.63
N GLU A 82 -14.57 4.72 -8.43
CA GLU A 82 -14.58 3.89 -7.23
C GLU A 82 -15.65 2.81 -7.37
N GLN A 83 -15.24 1.54 -7.41
CA GLN A 83 -16.14 0.44 -7.11
C GLN A 83 -15.98 0.11 -5.62
N ILE A 84 -16.98 0.48 -4.82
CA ILE A 84 -17.04 0.06 -3.40
C ILE A 84 -17.08 -1.47 -3.39
N SER A 85 -16.02 -2.06 -2.84
CA SER A 85 -15.68 -3.46 -3.03
C SER A 85 -16.73 -4.43 -2.52
N SER A 86 -16.75 -5.59 -3.20
CA SER A 86 -17.55 -6.79 -2.97
C SER A 86 -18.93 -6.68 -3.59
N ARG A 87 -19.19 -7.46 -4.66
CA ARG A 87 -20.48 -8.13 -4.77
C ARG A 87 -20.78 -8.66 -3.37
N ARG A 88 -21.76 -8.03 -2.70
CA ARG A 88 -22.41 -8.62 -1.52
C ARG A 88 -22.55 -10.09 -1.84
N ARG A 89 -22.24 -10.97 -0.89
CA ARG A 89 -22.64 -12.37 -0.97
C ARG A 89 -24.09 -12.40 -1.45
N LEU A 90 -24.30 -12.63 -2.75
CA LEU A 90 -25.50 -13.27 -3.22
C LEU A 90 -25.23 -14.70 -2.79
N GLU A 91 -25.59 -14.97 -1.53
CA GLU A 91 -25.89 -16.33 -1.14
C GLU A 91 -26.81 -16.89 -2.22
N ILE A 92 -26.58 -18.15 -2.56
CA ILE A 92 -27.02 -18.89 -3.74
C ILE A 92 -28.56 -18.92 -3.94
N ALA A 93 -29.34 -18.21 -3.12
CA ALA A 93 -30.80 -18.15 -3.17
C ALA A 93 -31.39 -17.25 -4.28
N ASP A 94 -30.67 -16.28 -4.85
CA ASP A 94 -31.27 -15.27 -5.76
C ASP A 94 -31.00 -15.50 -7.26
N LEU A 95 -30.42 -16.64 -7.66
CA LEU A 95 -30.04 -16.95 -9.05
C LEU A 95 -31.21 -17.31 -10.00
N HIS A 96 -32.46 -17.11 -9.58
CA HIS A 96 -33.64 -17.55 -10.34
C HIS A 96 -34.45 -16.43 -11.03
N LYS A 97 -33.85 -15.29 -11.39
CA LYS A 97 -34.56 -14.23 -12.13
C LYS A 97 -33.72 -13.45 -13.14
N VAL A 98 -32.96 -14.11 -14.01
CA VAL A 98 -32.45 -13.42 -15.22
C VAL A 98 -32.82 -14.24 -16.44
N SER A 99 -33.99 -13.89 -16.99
CA SER A 99 -34.45 -14.36 -18.29
C SER A 99 -33.54 -13.86 -19.41
N VAL A 100 -33.36 -14.74 -20.38
CA VAL A 100 -32.63 -14.60 -21.63
C VAL A 100 -33.31 -13.53 -22.51
N ALA A 101 -32.67 -12.37 -22.67
CA ALA A 101 -32.75 -11.49 -23.85
C ALA A 101 -32.10 -10.12 -23.53
N ASP A 102 -30.77 -10.03 -23.66
CA ASP A 102 -30.11 -8.92 -24.39
C ASP A 102 -28.60 -9.17 -24.45
N GLU A 103 -28.14 -9.60 -25.62
CA GLU A 103 -26.74 -9.62 -25.99
C GLU A 103 -26.34 -8.18 -26.37
N LEU A 104 -25.49 -7.53 -25.56
CA LEU A 104 -24.34 -6.67 -25.99
C LEU A 104 -23.89 -5.62 -24.96
N GLU A 105 -24.57 -5.45 -23.82
CA GLU A 105 -24.07 -4.60 -22.74
C GLU A 105 -24.13 -5.37 -21.42
N ARG A 106 -22.98 -5.53 -20.76
CA ARG A 106 -22.87 -6.34 -19.53
C ARG A 106 -23.89 -5.87 -18.49
N PRO A 107 -24.93 -6.66 -18.15
CA PRO A 107 -25.92 -6.27 -17.17
C PRO A 107 -25.33 -6.50 -15.78
N GLY A 108 -25.02 -5.40 -15.09
CA GLY A 108 -24.44 -5.42 -13.74
C GLY A 108 -23.73 -4.12 -13.33
N LEU A 109 -23.56 -3.17 -14.27
CA LEU A 109 -22.96 -1.85 -14.02
C LEU A 109 -23.99 -0.74 -13.75
N GLY A 110 -25.29 -1.03 -13.79
CA GLY A 110 -26.34 -0.05 -13.52
C GLY A 110 -26.68 0.05 -12.04
N GLY A 111 -26.10 1.02 -11.32
CA GLY A 111 -26.69 1.52 -10.07
C GLY A 111 -25.85 1.43 -8.80
N ILE A 112 -24.53 1.63 -8.87
CA ILE A 112 -23.70 1.88 -7.68
C ILE A 112 -23.04 3.24 -7.89
N GLY A 113 -23.23 4.18 -6.96
CA GLY A 113 -22.89 5.59 -7.13
C GLY A 113 -21.45 5.80 -7.60
N GLU A 114 -21.29 6.24 -8.84
CA GLU A 114 -19.99 6.58 -9.42
C GLU A 114 -19.48 7.88 -8.78
N GLN A 115 -18.63 7.76 -7.76
CA GLN A 115 -17.88 8.91 -7.28
C GLN A 115 -16.66 9.10 -8.18
N ARG A 116 -16.59 10.25 -8.86
CA ARG A 116 -15.41 10.66 -9.62
C ARG A 116 -14.46 11.35 -8.67
N MET A 117 -13.24 10.82 -8.58
CA MET A 117 -12.15 11.45 -7.83
C MET A 117 -10.86 11.40 -8.65
N THR A 118 -9.93 12.30 -8.33
CA THR A 118 -8.62 12.30 -8.98
C THR A 118 -7.77 11.13 -8.50
N GLY A 119 -6.85 10.67 -9.36
CA GLY A 119 -5.85 9.65 -9.04
C GLY A 119 -5.16 9.86 -7.68
N LEU A 120 -4.64 11.07 -7.45
CA LEU A 120 -3.95 11.43 -6.21
C LEU A 120 -4.89 11.43 -4.99
N ALA A 121 -6.16 11.83 -5.16
CA ALA A 121 -7.14 11.80 -4.09
C ALA A 121 -7.43 10.36 -3.65
N ALA A 122 -7.59 9.43 -4.60
CA ALA A 122 -7.82 8.01 -4.26
C ALA A 122 -6.65 7.41 -3.49
N VAL A 123 -5.42 7.71 -3.91
CA VAL A 123 -4.22 7.24 -3.21
C VAL A 123 -4.08 7.86 -1.81
N LYS A 124 -4.60 9.07 -1.58
CA LYS A 124 -4.68 9.66 -0.24
C LYS A 124 -5.71 8.93 0.62
N GLN A 125 -6.91 8.72 0.08
CA GLN A 125 -8.07 8.16 0.79
C GLN A 125 -7.89 6.68 1.15
N TYR A 126 -7.44 5.87 0.20
CA TYR A 126 -7.31 4.43 0.39
C TYR A 126 -5.88 4.01 0.71
N SER A 127 -5.73 3.08 1.64
CA SER A 127 -4.43 2.46 1.93
C SER A 127 -4.09 1.31 0.98
N LYS A 128 -5.09 0.68 0.37
CA LYS A 128 -4.93 -0.45 -0.55
C LYS A 128 -5.78 -0.24 -1.79
N LEU A 129 -5.14 -0.05 -2.93
CA LEU A 129 -5.77 0.36 -4.19
C LEU A 129 -5.42 -0.60 -5.32
N MET A 130 -6.43 -1.05 -6.05
CA MET A 130 -6.29 -1.87 -7.26
C MET A 130 -6.67 -1.00 -8.46
N VAL A 131 -5.67 -0.59 -9.23
CA VAL A 131 -5.81 0.27 -10.41
C VAL A 131 -6.04 -0.57 -11.65
N LEU A 132 -7.27 -0.52 -12.16
CA LEU A 132 -7.73 -1.27 -13.32
C LEU A 132 -7.78 -0.37 -14.57
N GLY A 133 -7.37 -0.88 -15.72
CA GLY A 133 -7.51 -0.15 -16.98
C GLY A 133 -7.25 -1.01 -18.22
N LYS A 134 -7.72 -0.58 -19.39
CA LYS A 134 -7.39 -1.26 -20.67
C LYS A 134 -5.87 -1.23 -20.95
N PRO A 135 -5.34 -2.10 -21.82
CA PRO A 135 -3.98 -1.92 -22.35
C PRO A 135 -3.78 -0.50 -22.89
N GLY A 136 -2.63 0.11 -22.61
CA GLY A 136 -2.35 1.50 -23.03
C GLY A 136 -3.05 2.59 -22.20
N SER A 137 -3.88 2.26 -21.20
CA SER A 137 -4.57 3.25 -20.36
C SER A 137 -3.68 4.01 -19.39
N GLY A 138 -2.36 3.98 -19.53
CA GLY A 138 -1.44 4.75 -18.67
C GLY A 138 -1.29 4.26 -17.22
N LYS A 139 -1.63 3.01 -16.88
CA LYS A 139 -1.46 2.46 -15.52
C LYS A 139 -0.04 2.58 -14.97
N THR A 140 0.93 2.07 -15.72
CA THR A 140 2.36 2.18 -15.38
C THR A 140 2.78 3.64 -15.24
N THR A 141 2.30 4.51 -16.13
CA THR A 141 2.55 5.96 -16.08
C THR A 141 2.00 6.57 -14.81
N PHE A 142 0.78 6.22 -14.42
CA PHE A 142 0.16 6.67 -13.18
C PHE A 142 0.97 6.24 -11.95
N LEU A 143 1.35 4.96 -11.83
CA LEU A 143 2.17 4.48 -10.71
C LEU A 143 3.54 5.18 -10.67
N LYS A 144 4.21 5.34 -11.82
CA LYS A 144 5.49 6.06 -11.91
C LYS A 144 5.35 7.53 -11.51
N HIS A 145 4.26 8.18 -11.92
CA HIS A 145 3.97 9.55 -11.52
C HIS A 145 3.80 9.67 -10.01
N ILE A 146 3.03 8.78 -9.39
CA ILE A 146 2.90 8.71 -7.92
C ILE A 146 4.26 8.51 -7.25
N ALA A 147 5.12 7.63 -7.78
CA ALA A 147 6.46 7.41 -7.25
C ALA A 147 7.31 8.69 -7.26
N ILE A 148 7.32 9.42 -8.38
CA ILE A 148 8.07 10.67 -8.55
C ILE A 148 7.52 11.77 -7.63
N GLN A 149 6.20 12.01 -7.62
CA GLN A 149 5.60 13.00 -6.72
C GLN A 149 5.88 12.68 -5.25
N CYS A 150 5.90 11.38 -4.90
CA CYS A 150 6.27 10.93 -3.57
C CYS A 150 7.73 11.23 -3.26
N ILE A 151 8.68 10.81 -4.10
CA ILE A 151 10.11 10.96 -3.80
C ILE A 151 10.59 12.41 -3.87
N SER A 152 9.93 13.26 -4.67
CA SER A 152 10.17 14.71 -4.74
C SER A 152 9.57 15.48 -3.56
N GLY A 153 8.71 14.85 -2.74
CA GLY A 153 8.14 15.45 -1.53
C GLY A 153 6.82 16.20 -1.76
N ASN A 154 6.32 16.23 -3.00
CA ASN A 154 5.06 16.87 -3.37
C ASN A 154 3.81 16.07 -2.93
N PHE A 155 3.98 14.77 -2.66
CA PHE A 155 2.90 13.87 -2.28
C PHE A 155 3.34 12.91 -1.18
N GLN A 156 2.57 12.80 -0.08
CA GLN A 156 2.88 11.88 1.03
C GLN A 156 4.37 11.92 1.46
N PRO A 157 4.93 13.09 1.81
CA PRO A 157 6.38 13.27 2.05
C PRO A 157 6.92 12.45 3.24
N HIS A 158 6.03 11.92 4.08
CA HIS A 158 6.35 11.04 5.21
C HIS A 158 6.47 9.56 4.81
N LEU A 159 6.31 9.21 3.54
CA LEU A 159 6.46 7.85 3.01
C LEU A 159 7.68 7.73 2.11
N VAL A 160 8.20 6.51 1.99
CA VAL A 160 9.23 6.11 1.02
C VAL A 160 8.55 5.32 -0.11
N PRO A 161 8.62 5.77 -1.38
CA PRO A 161 8.05 5.02 -2.49
C PRO A 161 8.94 3.83 -2.86
N ILE A 162 8.31 2.70 -3.15
CA ILE A 162 8.95 1.46 -3.59
C ILE A 162 8.23 1.01 -4.86
N PHE A 163 8.90 1.06 -6.00
CA PHE A 163 8.32 0.69 -7.30
C PHE A 163 8.85 -0.68 -7.75
N ILE A 164 7.95 -1.63 -7.97
CA ILE A 164 8.26 -3.01 -8.35
C ILE A 164 7.37 -3.38 -9.54
N THR A 165 7.97 -3.91 -10.60
CA THR A 165 7.20 -4.58 -11.65
C THR A 165 6.98 -6.03 -11.23
N LEU A 166 5.73 -6.47 -11.22
CA LEU A 166 5.35 -7.82 -10.80
C LEU A 166 5.92 -8.88 -11.73
N LYS A 167 6.11 -8.53 -13.01
CA LYS A 167 6.86 -9.36 -13.97
C LYS A 167 8.30 -9.61 -13.53
N ASN A 168 9.06 -8.58 -13.16
CA ASN A 168 10.47 -8.77 -12.74
C ASN A 168 10.56 -9.55 -11.43
N LEU A 169 9.60 -9.35 -10.53
CA LEU A 169 9.49 -10.14 -9.30
C LEU A 169 9.26 -11.62 -9.63
N ALA A 170 8.35 -11.93 -10.56
CA ALA A 170 8.08 -13.30 -10.99
C ALA A 170 9.31 -13.95 -11.65
N GLU A 171 10.02 -13.22 -12.49
CA GLU A 171 11.21 -13.73 -13.20
C GLU A 171 12.46 -13.84 -12.30
N SER A 172 12.44 -13.24 -11.10
CA SER A 172 13.57 -13.29 -10.17
C SER A 172 13.76 -14.70 -9.61
N LYS A 173 14.96 -15.26 -9.85
CA LYS A 173 15.37 -16.57 -9.33
C LYS A 173 15.97 -16.49 -7.92
N GLU A 174 16.45 -15.30 -7.55
CA GLU A 174 17.15 -15.05 -6.29
C GLU A 174 16.19 -14.67 -5.16
N CYS A 175 15.04 -14.10 -5.51
CA CYS A 175 14.02 -13.70 -4.56
C CYS A 175 12.89 -14.73 -4.48
N SER A 176 12.77 -15.37 -3.31
CA SER A 176 11.67 -16.28 -3.01
C SER A 176 10.42 -15.56 -2.47
N SER A 177 10.55 -14.29 -2.08
CA SER A 177 9.47 -13.48 -1.51
C SER A 177 9.53 -12.02 -1.95
N LEU A 178 8.39 -11.34 -1.85
CA LEU A 178 8.31 -9.91 -2.14
C LEU A 178 9.14 -9.07 -1.15
N LEU A 179 9.26 -9.49 0.11
CA LEU A 179 10.10 -8.79 1.09
C LEU A 179 11.58 -8.84 0.72
N GLN A 180 12.08 -10.01 0.27
CA GLN A 180 13.45 -10.14 -0.22
C GLN A 180 13.70 -9.24 -1.42
N TYR A 181 12.72 -9.12 -2.33
CA TYR A 181 12.82 -8.25 -3.49
C TYR A 181 12.87 -6.77 -3.10
N ILE A 182 12.09 -6.36 -2.09
CA ILE A 182 12.16 -5.00 -1.52
C ILE A 182 13.55 -4.75 -0.94
N ASN A 183 14.07 -5.67 -0.13
CA ASN A 183 15.41 -5.55 0.44
C ASN A 183 16.49 -5.46 -0.66
N GLN A 184 16.39 -6.28 -1.71
CA GLN A 184 17.30 -6.21 -2.86
C GLN A 184 17.21 -4.85 -3.59
N SER A 185 16.00 -4.29 -3.71
CA SER A 185 15.78 -2.97 -4.30
C SER A 185 16.43 -1.86 -3.46
N PHE A 186 16.40 -1.97 -2.12
CA PHE A 186 17.09 -1.05 -1.21
C PHE A 186 18.61 -1.19 -1.29
N ASN A 187 19.12 -2.43 -1.36
CA ASN A 187 20.54 -2.71 -1.53
C ASN A 187 21.09 -2.09 -2.82
N ALA A 188 20.33 -2.15 -3.91
CA ALA A 188 20.68 -1.49 -5.18
C ALA A 188 20.78 0.04 -5.06
N CYS A 189 20.21 0.63 -4.00
CA CYS A 189 20.29 2.05 -3.65
C CYS A 189 21.29 2.35 -2.51
N ASN A 190 22.24 1.44 -2.27
CA ASN A 190 23.26 1.55 -1.21
C ASN A 190 22.70 1.56 0.22
N ILE A 191 21.50 1.01 0.43
CA ILE A 191 20.96 0.73 1.77
C ILE A 191 21.12 -0.78 2.01
N LEU A 192 22.29 -1.17 2.54
CA LEU A 192 22.69 -2.58 2.68
C LEU A 192 22.09 -3.28 3.90
N ASP A 193 21.62 -2.51 4.88
CA ASP A 193 21.00 -3.06 6.07
C ASP A 193 19.50 -3.27 5.86
N ASN A 194 19.11 -4.53 5.70
CA ASN A 194 17.71 -4.95 5.56
C ASN A 194 16.84 -4.55 6.76
N SER A 195 17.43 -4.28 7.93
CA SER A 195 16.67 -3.81 9.09
C SER A 195 16.01 -2.45 8.83
N ILE A 196 16.58 -1.62 7.94
CA ILE A 196 16.06 -0.30 7.58
C ILE A 196 14.76 -0.42 6.81
N SER A 197 14.72 -1.23 5.74
CA SER A 197 13.51 -1.48 4.95
C SER A 197 12.44 -2.15 5.79
N GLU A 198 12.80 -3.13 6.63
CA GLU A 198 11.86 -3.79 7.53
C GLU A 198 11.30 -2.85 8.60
N ASN A 199 12.10 -1.94 9.14
CA ASN A 199 11.66 -0.93 10.11
C ASN A 199 10.66 0.05 9.47
N LEU A 200 10.95 0.53 8.26
CA LEU A 200 10.02 1.38 7.49
C LEU A 200 8.69 0.67 7.23
N LEU A 201 8.74 -0.58 6.79
CA LEU A 201 7.55 -1.39 6.53
C LEU A 201 6.76 -1.64 7.83
N ALA A 202 7.43 -1.97 8.94
CA ALA A 202 6.80 -2.20 10.23
C ALA A 202 6.09 -0.94 10.76
N ARG A 203 6.66 0.24 10.50
CA ARG A 203 6.11 1.54 10.94
C ARG A 203 5.13 2.16 9.93
N GLY A 204 4.75 1.46 8.86
CA GLY A 204 3.79 1.96 7.88
C GLY A 204 4.31 3.13 7.04
N ARG A 205 5.63 3.25 6.87
CA ARG A 205 6.29 4.37 6.20
C ARG A 205 6.63 4.10 4.73
N ALA A 206 6.01 3.10 4.11
CA ALA A 206 6.20 2.80 2.70
C ALA A 206 4.96 3.07 1.84
N LEU A 207 5.20 3.51 0.61
CA LEU A 207 4.25 3.54 -0.50
C LEU A 207 4.69 2.50 -1.53
N ILE A 208 4.04 1.35 -1.52
CA ILE A 208 4.41 0.18 -2.32
C ILE A 208 3.59 0.16 -3.61
N LEU A 209 4.27 0.30 -4.74
CA LEU A 209 3.71 0.44 -6.07
C LEU A 209 4.07 -0.80 -6.89
N LEU A 210 3.07 -1.58 -7.25
CA LEU A 210 3.20 -2.91 -7.84
C LEU A 210 2.57 -2.90 -9.23
N ASP A 211 3.41 -2.89 -10.26
CA ASP A 211 2.97 -2.67 -11.62
C ASP A 211 2.84 -3.97 -12.43
N GLY A 212 1.75 -4.10 -13.17
CA GLY A 212 1.59 -5.11 -14.22
C GLY A 212 1.26 -6.51 -13.72
N LEU A 213 0.25 -6.67 -12.85
CA LEU A 213 -0.18 -8.00 -12.40
C LEU A 213 -0.63 -8.87 -13.58
N ASP A 214 -1.25 -8.27 -14.60
CA ASP A 214 -1.67 -8.93 -15.84
C ASP A 214 -0.51 -9.38 -16.75
N GLU A 215 0.71 -8.93 -16.48
CA GLU A 215 1.90 -9.29 -17.25
C GLU A 215 2.67 -10.48 -16.65
N VAL A 216 2.20 -10.99 -15.51
CA VAL A 216 2.75 -12.18 -14.84
C VAL A 216 2.29 -13.44 -15.58
N MET A 217 3.20 -14.37 -15.82
CA MET A 217 2.86 -15.66 -16.43
C MET A 217 1.95 -16.47 -15.51
N GLU A 218 1.03 -17.25 -16.09
CA GLU A 218 0.06 -18.06 -15.33
C GLU A 218 0.72 -19.01 -14.32
N ALA A 219 1.89 -19.57 -14.67
CA ALA A 219 2.66 -20.45 -13.79
C ALA A 219 3.15 -19.75 -12.50
N ASP A 220 3.33 -18.43 -12.53
CA ASP A 220 3.83 -17.63 -11.41
C ASP A 220 2.75 -16.86 -10.67
N GLU A 221 1.57 -16.70 -11.28
CA GLU A 221 0.47 -15.88 -10.79
C GLU A 221 0.04 -16.25 -9.36
N ALA A 222 -0.15 -17.54 -9.08
CA ALA A 222 -0.55 -18.00 -7.74
C ALA A 222 0.51 -17.68 -6.67
N ARG A 223 1.79 -17.79 -7.02
CA ARG A 223 2.90 -17.42 -6.13
C ARG A 223 2.89 -15.91 -5.87
N ILE A 224 2.76 -15.10 -6.91
CA ILE A 224 2.73 -13.63 -6.78
C ILE A 224 1.55 -13.17 -5.94
N LEU A 225 0.34 -13.69 -6.17
CA LEU A 225 -0.84 -13.36 -5.36
C LEU A 225 -0.67 -13.75 -3.90
N LYS A 226 -0.04 -14.91 -3.63
CA LYS A 226 0.30 -15.34 -2.26
C LYS A 226 1.27 -14.37 -1.60
N GLU A 227 2.32 -13.96 -2.29
CA GLU A 227 3.30 -13.00 -1.77
C GLU A 227 2.69 -11.61 -1.52
N LEU A 228 1.80 -11.16 -2.41
CA LEU A 228 1.02 -9.94 -2.20
C LEU A 228 0.13 -10.02 -0.96
N SER A 229 -0.58 -11.13 -0.77
CA SER A 229 -1.39 -11.37 0.42
C SER A 229 -0.53 -11.40 1.70
N ASN A 230 0.63 -12.07 1.64
CA ASN A 230 1.56 -12.18 2.77
C ASN A 230 2.07 -10.81 3.20
N ILE A 231 2.54 -9.98 2.26
CA ILE A 231 3.07 -8.66 2.60
C ILE A 231 1.97 -7.72 3.10
N CYS A 232 0.77 -7.78 2.51
CA CYS A 232 -0.36 -6.95 2.90
C CYS A 232 -0.90 -7.30 4.29
N THR A 233 -0.72 -8.55 4.71
CA THR A 233 -1.08 -9.06 6.04
C THR A 233 0.00 -8.69 7.06
N ARG A 234 1.28 -8.93 6.73
CA ARG A 234 2.42 -8.65 7.62
C ARG A 234 2.65 -7.15 7.85
N PHE A 235 2.47 -6.33 6.82
CA PHE A 235 2.80 -4.90 6.83
C PHE A 235 1.62 -4.04 6.39
N GLY A 236 0.43 -4.32 6.92
CA GLY A 236 -0.83 -3.71 6.49
C GLY A 236 -1.00 -2.20 6.73
N ALA A 237 -0.11 -1.58 7.52
CA ALA A 237 -0.11 -0.13 7.77
C ALA A 237 0.45 0.69 6.59
N ASN A 238 1.12 0.06 5.64
CA ASN A 238 1.67 0.73 4.46
C ASN A 238 0.60 1.00 3.41
N LYS A 239 0.90 1.91 2.49
CA LYS A 239 0.08 2.12 1.29
C LYS A 239 0.49 1.15 0.19
N PHE A 240 -0.48 0.50 -0.43
CA PHE A 240 -0.30 -0.43 -1.54
C PHE A 240 -1.12 0.03 -2.74
N ILE A 241 -0.48 0.10 -3.90
CA ILE A 241 -1.15 0.30 -5.19
C ILE A 241 -0.72 -0.83 -6.12
N VAL A 242 -1.68 -1.59 -6.62
CA VAL A 242 -1.45 -2.67 -7.60
C VAL A 242 -2.10 -2.26 -8.90
N SER A 243 -1.40 -2.41 -10.04
CA SER A 243 -1.97 -2.16 -11.36
C SER A 243 -2.28 -3.48 -12.09
N CYS A 244 -3.42 -3.53 -12.78
CA CYS A 244 -3.84 -4.69 -13.57
C CYS A 244 -4.72 -4.28 -14.76
N ARG A 245 -4.80 -5.12 -15.80
CA ARG A 245 -5.79 -4.94 -16.88
C ARG A 245 -7.22 -5.12 -16.37
N ILE A 246 -8.15 -4.37 -16.95
CA ILE A 246 -9.57 -4.74 -16.92
C ILE A 246 -9.72 -6.00 -17.79
N ALA A 247 -9.68 -7.19 -17.20
CA ALA A 247 -9.81 -8.46 -17.91
C ALA A 247 -10.54 -9.52 -17.06
N ALA A 248 -11.12 -10.53 -17.71
CA ALA A 248 -12.15 -11.46 -17.22
C ALA A 248 -11.79 -12.35 -15.99
N LYS A 249 -10.62 -12.18 -15.39
CA LYS A 249 -10.15 -12.93 -14.22
C LYS A 249 -10.37 -12.05 -12.98
N GLU A 250 -11.31 -12.44 -12.12
CA GLU A 250 -11.61 -11.71 -10.88
C GLU A 250 -10.47 -11.91 -9.87
N TYR A 251 -9.48 -11.03 -9.89
CA TYR A 251 -8.45 -10.96 -8.86
C TYR A 251 -9.06 -10.43 -7.56
N THR A 252 -9.48 -11.33 -6.67
CA THR A 252 -10.00 -10.93 -5.36
C THR A 252 -8.85 -10.69 -4.39
N LEU A 253 -8.22 -9.51 -4.47
CA LEU A 253 -7.31 -9.06 -3.41
C LEU A 253 -8.14 -8.51 -2.25
N LYS A 254 -8.09 -9.20 -1.10
CA LYS A 254 -8.86 -8.81 0.09
C LYS A 254 -8.51 -7.38 0.53
N ASN A 255 -9.54 -6.58 0.78
CA ASN A 255 -9.45 -5.20 1.28
C ASN A 255 -8.78 -4.21 0.31
N PHE A 256 -8.74 -4.50 -0.98
CA PHE A 256 -8.38 -3.53 -2.00
C PHE A 256 -9.63 -2.81 -2.51
N THR A 257 -9.52 -1.48 -2.61
CA THR A 257 -10.52 -0.67 -3.33
C THR A 257 -10.17 -0.70 -4.80
N GLU A 258 -11.13 -1.09 -5.64
CA GLU A 258 -10.95 -1.15 -7.08
C GLU A 258 -11.28 0.19 -7.72
N VAL A 259 -10.38 0.65 -8.58
CA VAL A 259 -10.49 1.93 -9.25
C VAL A 259 -10.17 1.79 -10.73
N GLY A 260 -11.07 2.26 -11.58
CA GLY A 260 -10.85 2.29 -13.03
C GLY A 260 -10.12 3.55 -13.47
N LEU A 261 -9.10 3.44 -14.33
CA LEU A 261 -8.56 4.58 -15.07
C LEU A 261 -9.41 4.82 -16.32
N THR A 262 -10.05 5.98 -16.42
CA THR A 262 -10.68 6.45 -17.65
C THR A 262 -9.88 7.61 -18.24
N HIS A 263 -9.67 7.59 -19.56
CA HIS A 263 -9.17 8.73 -20.35
C HIS A 263 -10.35 9.45 -20.99
#